data_AF-A0A4U8S816-F1
#
_entry.id   AF-A0A4U8S816-F1
#
_cell.length_a   1.000
_cell.length_b   1.000
_cell.length_c   1.000
_cell.angle_alpha   90.00
_cell.angle_beta   90.00
_cell.angle_gamma   90.00
#
_symmetry.space_group_name_H-M   'P 1'
#
loop_
_entity.id
_entity.type
_entity.pdbx_description
1 polymer ?
#
loop_
_entity_poly.entity_id
_entity_poly.type
_entity_poly.pdbx_seq_one_letter_code
_entity_poly.pdbx_strand_id
1 'polypeptide(L)'
;MATSEGFKDFVLEILDSALHDTQYRFSAKKMFGEYCIYVLETSCLEALPKPIFLLCDETLFVKQHAVLKPLLDSSPKGFPYQGAKESYILDVDSAELLREVTLVLAPTLPLPKPKKAKKTSKK
;
A
#
# COMPACT_ATOMS: atom_id res chain seq x y z
N MET A 1 4.68 2.50 19.16
CA MET A 1 5.32 1.27 19.67
C MET A 1 5.83 0.45 18.48
N ALA A 2 6.52 -0.68 18.69
CA ALA A 2 6.95 -1.51 17.56
C ALA A 2 5.77 -2.36 17.08
N THR A 3 5.41 -2.26 15.81
CA THR A 3 4.39 -3.14 15.23
C THR A 3 4.88 -4.58 15.25
N SER A 4 4.03 -5.50 15.73
CA SER A 4 4.34 -6.93 15.79
C SER A 4 4.48 -7.54 14.39
N GLU A 5 5.39 -8.50 14.24
CA GLU A 5 5.57 -9.23 12.97
C GLU A 5 4.32 -10.02 12.59
N GLY A 6 3.58 -10.55 13.58
CA GLY A 6 2.31 -11.25 13.36
C GLY A 6 1.22 -10.35 12.77
N PHE A 7 1.13 -9.10 13.20
CA PHE A 7 0.15 -8.17 12.63
C PHE A 7 0.47 -7.83 11.18
N LYS A 8 1.74 -7.65 10.86
CA LYS A 8 2.19 -7.46 9.47
C LYS A 8 1.82 -8.66 8.59
N ASP A 9 1.99 -9.89 9.08
CA ASP A 9 1.65 -11.10 8.33
C ASP A 9 0.14 -11.20 8.09
N PHE A 10 -0.66 -10.97 9.14
CA PHE A 10 -2.11 -10.91 9.07
C PHE A 10 -2.62 -9.91 8.02
N VAL A 11 -2.07 -8.69 8.00
CA VAL A 11 -2.46 -7.69 7.00
C VAL A 11 -2.09 -8.12 5.58
N LEU A 12 -0.94 -8.78 5.40
CA LEU A 12 -0.55 -9.30 4.10
C LEU A 12 -1.49 -10.42 3.63
N GLU A 13 -1.89 -11.32 4.53
CA GLU A 13 -2.87 -12.37 4.21
C GLU A 13 -4.23 -11.78 3.83
N ILE A 14 -4.73 -10.78 4.56
CA ILE A 14 -5.99 -10.14 4.20
C ILE A 14 -5.89 -9.47 2.83
N LEU A 15 -4.82 -8.73 2.56
CA LEU A 15 -4.62 -8.09 1.27
C LEU A 15 -4.54 -9.11 0.13
N ASP A 16 -3.82 -10.21 0.34
CA ASP A 16 -3.72 -11.30 -0.65
C ASP A 16 -5.08 -11.94 -0.88
N SER A 17 -5.85 -12.22 0.17
CA SER A 17 -7.21 -12.77 0.10
C SER A 17 -8.18 -11.82 -0.62
N ALA A 18 -8.15 -10.53 -0.27
CA ALA A 18 -8.99 -9.49 -0.85
C ALA A 18 -8.75 -9.28 -2.35
N LEU A 19 -7.50 -9.49 -2.79
CA LEU A 19 -7.04 -9.21 -4.16
C LEU A 19 -6.61 -10.47 -4.91
N HIS A 20 -6.96 -11.65 -4.42
CA HIS A 20 -6.60 -12.95 -5.00
C HIS A 20 -7.04 -13.11 -6.46
N ASP A 21 -8.17 -12.50 -6.82
CA ASP A 21 -8.75 -12.50 -8.17
C ASP A 21 -8.03 -11.51 -9.13
N THR A 22 -7.13 -10.68 -8.61
CA THR A 22 -6.47 -9.60 -9.34
C THR A 22 -4.99 -9.86 -9.54
N GLN A 23 -4.37 -9.12 -10.46
CA GLN A 23 -2.94 -9.21 -10.73
C GLN A 23 -2.10 -8.30 -9.82
N TYR A 24 -2.45 -8.20 -8.55
CA TYR A 24 -1.74 -7.39 -7.56
C TYR A 24 -1.08 -8.30 -6.51
N ARG A 25 0.16 -7.99 -6.17
CA ARG A 25 0.95 -8.70 -5.18
C ARG A 25 1.44 -7.74 -4.11
N PHE A 26 1.32 -8.12 -2.85
CA PHE A 26 1.67 -7.27 -1.72
C PHE A 26 3.00 -7.68 -1.10
N SER A 27 3.75 -6.70 -0.62
CA SER A 27 4.99 -6.94 0.12
C SER A 27 5.19 -5.87 1.17
N ALA A 28 5.51 -6.26 2.40
CA ALA A 28 5.78 -5.32 3.48
C ALA A 28 7.28 -5.19 3.71
N LYS A 29 7.77 -3.94 3.75
CA LYS A 29 9.17 -3.60 4.01
C LYS A 29 9.28 -2.77 5.28
N LYS A 30 10.14 -3.20 6.20
CA LYS A 30 10.40 -2.48 7.44
C LYS A 30 11.16 -1.18 7.14
N MET A 31 10.66 -0.06 7.65
CA MET A 31 11.28 1.26 7.56
C MET A 31 11.12 1.97 8.91
N PHE A 32 12.22 2.37 9.55
CA PHE A 32 12.19 3.19 10.78
C PHE A 32 11.42 2.59 11.98
N GLY A 33 11.27 1.26 12.07
CA GLY A 33 10.54 0.60 13.15
C GLY A 33 9.06 0.32 12.83
N GLU A 34 8.59 0.84 11.69
CA GLU A 34 7.26 0.61 11.12
C GLU A 34 7.35 -0.27 9.86
N TYR A 35 6.21 -0.70 9.32
CA TYR A 35 6.16 -1.48 8.08
C TYR A 35 5.45 -0.69 6.98
N CYS A 36 6.07 -0.54 5.82
CA CYS A 36 5.42 0.01 4.63
C CYS A 36 4.96 -1.15 3.74
N ILE A 37 3.70 -1.13 3.32
CA ILE A 37 3.14 -2.10 2.38
C ILE A 37 3.22 -1.55 0.97
N TYR A 38 3.78 -2.38 0.10
CA TYR A 38 3.93 -2.12 -1.31
C TYR A 38 2.99 -3.01 -2.09
N VAL A 39 2.38 -2.43 -3.13
CA VAL A 39 1.63 -3.16 -4.15
C VAL A 39 2.49 -3.28 -5.41
N LEU A 40 2.55 -4.47 -5.99
CA LEU A 40 3.21 -4.77 -7.24
C LEU A 40 2.18 -5.34 -8.21
N GLU A 41 2.09 -4.78 -9.40
CA GLU A 41 1.11 -5.18 -10.39
C GLU A 41 1.71 -6.15 -11.40
N THR A 42 1.37 -7.43 -11.38
CA THR A 42 1.99 -8.43 -12.26
C THR A 42 1.54 -8.37 -13.71
N SER A 43 0.47 -7.60 -14.01
CA SER A 43 -0.06 -7.43 -15.37
C SER A 43 0.89 -6.66 -16.30
N CYS A 44 1.77 -5.83 -15.72
CA CYS A 44 2.72 -5.01 -16.46
C CYS A 44 4.13 -5.60 -16.42
N LEU A 45 4.74 -5.79 -17.61
CA LEU A 45 6.12 -6.27 -17.76
C LEU A 45 7.17 -5.40 -17.04
N GLU A 46 6.85 -4.14 -16.73
CA GLU A 46 7.71 -3.19 -15.99
C GLU A 46 7.04 -2.70 -14.70
N ALA A 47 6.47 -3.63 -13.93
CA ALA A 47 5.90 -3.29 -12.64
C ALA A 47 6.96 -3.12 -11.55
N LEU A 48 6.94 -1.97 -10.89
CA LEU A 48 7.72 -1.71 -9.69
C LEU A 48 6.79 -1.72 -8.47
N PRO A 49 7.29 -2.12 -7.28
CA PRO A 49 6.55 -2.03 -6.04
C PRO A 49 6.26 -0.56 -5.72
N LYS A 50 4.98 -0.21 -5.62
CA LYS A 50 4.50 1.12 -5.25
C LYS A 50 4.07 1.12 -3.78
N PRO A 51 4.53 2.07 -2.95
CA PRO A 51 4.07 2.17 -1.57
C PRO A 51 2.62 2.60 -1.56
N ILE A 52 1.76 1.80 -0.93
CA ILE A 52 0.32 2.06 -0.91
C ILE A 52 -0.19 2.29 0.52
N PHE A 53 0.26 1.47 1.48
CA PHE A 53 -0.13 1.59 2.88
C PHE A 53 1.09 1.72 3.78
N LEU A 54 0.90 2.35 4.93
CA LEU A 54 1.85 2.45 6.01
C LEU A 54 1.23 1.83 7.25
N LEU A 55 1.94 0.90 7.86
CA LEU A 55 1.50 0.16 9.03
C LEU A 55 2.27 0.69 10.24
N CYS A 56 1.54 1.40 11.11
CA CYS A 56 2.05 2.02 12.31
C CYS A 56 1.12 1.68 13.48
N ASP A 57 1.67 1.25 14.62
CA ASP A 57 0.90 0.99 15.85
C ASP A 57 -0.33 0.09 15.62
N GLU A 58 -0.13 -1.04 14.92
CA GLU A 58 -1.18 -2.01 14.56
C GLU A 58 -2.36 -1.39 13.78
N THR A 59 -2.13 -0.24 13.16
CA THR A 59 -3.11 0.50 12.39
C THR A 59 -2.61 0.72 10.98
N LEU A 60 -3.50 0.55 10.00
CA LEU A 60 -3.18 0.77 8.60
C LEU A 60 -3.50 2.21 8.21
N PHE A 61 -2.51 2.91 7.69
CA PHE A 61 -2.63 4.27 7.21
C PHE A 61 -2.47 4.31 5.69
N VAL A 62 -3.32 5.11 5.03
CA VAL A 62 -3.18 5.45 3.62
C VAL A 62 -3.05 6.96 3.46
N LYS A 63 -2.19 7.38 2.53
CA LYS A 63 -2.07 8.80 2.20
C LYS A 63 -3.39 9.34 1.68
N GLN A 64 -3.67 10.61 1.97
CA GLN A 64 -4.85 11.26 1.45
C GLN A 64 -4.71 11.52 -0.05
N HIS A 65 -5.54 10.84 -0.83
CA HIS A 65 -5.67 11.06 -2.27
C HIS A 65 -7.06 11.59 -2.60
N ALA A 66 -7.15 12.48 -3.60
CA ALA A 66 -8.43 13.06 -4.02
C ALA A 66 -9.45 11.99 -4.46
N VAL A 67 -8.95 10.89 -5.06
CA VAL A 67 -9.79 9.75 -5.47
C VAL A 67 -10.33 8.92 -4.31
N LEU A 68 -9.67 8.96 -3.15
CA LEU A 68 -10.12 8.25 -1.95
C LEU A 68 -11.04 9.10 -1.08
N LYS A 69 -11.09 10.42 -1.28
CA LYS A 69 -11.98 11.31 -0.51
C LYS A 69 -13.43 10.84 -0.49
N PRO A 70 -14.10 10.53 -1.62
CA PRO A 70 -15.49 10.10 -1.58
C PRO A 70 -15.69 8.70 -0.99
N LEU A 71 -14.68 7.82 -1.07
CA LEU A 71 -14.73 6.45 -0.56
C LEU A 71 -14.47 6.38 0.95
N LEU A 72 -13.53 7.19 1.43
CA LEU A 72 -13.07 7.24 2.81
C LEU A 72 -13.58 8.49 3.55
N ASP A 73 -14.62 9.16 3.02
CA ASP A 73 -15.18 10.37 3.65
C ASP A 73 -15.69 10.08 5.06
N SER A 74 -16.27 8.88 5.23
CA SER A 74 -16.76 8.36 6.50
C SER A 74 -15.69 7.65 7.34
N SER A 75 -14.48 7.44 6.79
CA SER A 75 -13.41 6.74 7.50
C SER A 75 -12.66 7.69 8.44
N PRO A 76 -12.20 7.19 9.60
CA PRO A 76 -11.43 7.99 10.53
C PRO A 76 -10.14 8.51 9.87
N LYS A 77 -9.85 9.80 10.08
CA LYS A 77 -8.59 10.44 9.69
C LYS A 77 -7.73 10.60 10.93
N GLY A 78 -6.44 10.31 10.80
CA GLY A 78 -5.51 10.42 11.90
C GLY A 78 -4.10 10.75 11.45
N PHE A 79 -3.22 10.85 12.42
CA PHE A 79 -1.81 11.13 12.20
C PHE A 79 -1.01 9.91 12.64
N PRO A 80 -0.19 9.30 11.76
CA PRO A 80 0.60 8.13 12.14
C PRO A 80 1.64 8.44 13.24
N TYR A 81 2.11 9.68 13.32
CA TYR A 81 2.96 10.17 14.41
C TYR A 81 2.80 11.67 14.61
N GLN A 82 3.30 12.18 15.72
CA GLN A 82 3.21 13.60 16.09
C GLN A 82 3.94 14.47 15.04
N GLY A 83 3.20 15.35 14.36
CA GLY A 83 3.74 16.18 13.27
C GLY A 83 3.69 15.54 11.86
N ALA A 84 3.12 14.35 11.73
CA ALA A 84 2.86 13.73 10.44
C ALA A 84 1.75 14.48 9.67
N LYS A 85 1.61 14.17 8.38
CA LYS A 85 0.46 14.61 7.59
C LYS A 85 -0.75 13.73 7.91
N GLU A 86 -1.91 14.35 7.86
CA GLU A 86 -3.18 13.66 8.02
C GLU A 86 -3.28 12.53 6.99
N SER A 87 -3.62 11.33 7.46
CA SER A 87 -3.73 10.10 6.69
C SER A 87 -5.05 9.43 7.04
N TYR A 88 -5.65 8.71 6.11
CA TYR A 88 -6.84 7.93 6.44
C TYR A 88 -6.41 6.69 7.21
N ILE A 89 -7.14 6.39 8.28
CA ILE A 89 -7.04 5.14 9.03
C ILE A 89 -7.99 4.16 8.35
N LEU A 90 -7.43 3.03 7.94
CA LEU A 90 -8.16 1.93 7.35
C LEU A 90 -8.25 0.79 8.34
N ASP A 91 -9.42 0.18 8.39
CA ASP A 91 -9.61 -1.06 9.13
C ASP A 91 -9.08 -2.22 8.29
N VAL A 92 -8.18 -3.00 8.88
CA VAL A 92 -7.60 -4.18 8.22
C VAL A 92 -8.61 -5.31 8.15
N ASP A 93 -9.63 -5.33 9.01
CA ASP A 93 -10.68 -6.36 9.01
C ASP A 93 -11.58 -6.26 7.76
N SER A 94 -11.65 -5.08 7.15
CA SER A 94 -12.50 -4.81 5.99
C SER A 94 -11.77 -5.07 4.66
N ALA A 95 -11.65 -6.35 4.30
CA ALA A 95 -11.03 -6.80 3.04
C ALA A 95 -11.62 -6.12 1.78
N GLU A 96 -12.94 -5.90 1.74
CA GLU A 96 -13.62 -5.22 0.64
C GLU A 96 -13.14 -3.77 0.46
N LEU A 97 -13.03 -3.04 1.57
CA LEU A 97 -12.50 -1.66 1.60
C LEU A 97 -11.06 -1.62 1.11
N LEU A 98 -10.20 -2.53 1.61
CA LEU A 98 -8.80 -2.60 1.19
C LEU A 98 -8.68 -2.88 -0.32
N ARG A 99 -9.53 -3.75 -0.85
CA ARG A 99 -9.60 -4.04 -2.29
C ARG A 99 -10.00 -2.80 -3.07
N GLU A 100 -11.10 -2.14 -2.73
CA GLU A 100 -11.58 -0.94 -3.44
C GLU A 100 -10.55 0.18 -3.39
N VAL A 101 -9.99 0.46 -2.22
CA VAL A 101 -8.94 1.46 -2.04
C VAL A 101 -7.74 1.11 -2.92
N THR A 102 -7.32 -0.14 -2.96
CA THR A 102 -6.19 -0.56 -3.81
C THR A 102 -6.49 -0.40 -5.29
N LEU A 103 -7.68 -0.82 -5.76
CA LEU A 103 -8.07 -0.71 -7.16
C LEU A 103 -8.18 0.74 -7.63
N VAL A 104 -8.62 1.66 -6.76
CA VAL A 104 -8.73 3.08 -7.06
C VAL A 104 -7.38 3.78 -6.93
N LEU A 105 -6.56 3.41 -5.95
CA LEU A 105 -5.29 4.06 -5.67
C LEU A 105 -4.14 3.57 -6.57
N ALA A 106 -4.04 2.26 -6.83
CA ALA A 106 -2.99 1.66 -7.67
C ALA A 106 -2.79 2.32 -9.06
N PRO A 107 -3.85 2.64 -9.83
CA PRO A 107 -3.72 3.33 -11.11
C PRO A 107 -3.37 4.83 -10.97
N THR A 108 -3.76 5.46 -9.86
CA THR A 108 -3.48 6.90 -9.63
C THR A 108 -2.08 7.16 -9.09
N LEU A 109 -1.46 6.17 -8.45
CA LEU A 109 -0.06 6.25 -8.06
C LEU A 109 0.81 6.28 -9.32
N PRO A 110 1.66 7.31 -9.50
CA PRO A 110 2.47 7.44 -10.70
C PRO A 110 3.29 6.17 -10.90
N LEU A 111 3.14 5.55 -12.07
CA LEU A 111 4.03 4.48 -12.50
C LEU A 111 5.46 5.04 -12.46
N PRO A 112 6.36 4.50 -11.63
CA PRO A 112 7.75 4.90 -11.72
C PRO A 112 8.20 4.63 -13.15
N LYS A 113 8.69 5.66 -13.84
CA LYS A 113 9.08 5.59 -15.25
C LYS A 113 9.91 4.32 -15.47
N PRO A 114 9.61 3.51 -16.49
CA PRO A 114 10.40 2.33 -16.80
C PRO A 114 11.86 2.76 -16.90
N LYS A 115 12.71 2.16 -16.05
CA LYS A 115 14.16 2.39 -16.14
C LYS A 115 14.59 1.82 -17.48
N LYS A 116 14.86 2.69 -18.45
CA LYS A 116 15.45 2.34 -19.74
C LYS A 116 16.50 1.24 -19.53
N ALA A 117 16.28 0.09 -20.15
CA ALA A 117 17.22 -1.02 -20.14
C ALA A 117 18.64 -0.50 -20.41
N LYS A 118 19.57 -0.76 -19.49
CA LYS A 118 20.99 -0.53 -19.75
C LYS A 118 21.34 -1.41 -20.95
N LYS A 119 21.65 -0.80 -22.09
CA LYS A 119 22.27 -1.48 -23.22
C LYS A 119 23.57 -2.09 -22.71
N THR A 120 23.62 -3.41 -22.62
CA THR A 120 24.84 -4.16 -22.39
C THR A 120 25.72 -3.98 -23.63
N SER A 121 26.60 -2.99 -23.61
CA SER A 121 27.69 -2.90 -24.58
C SER A 121 28.68 -4.00 -24.26
N LYS A 122 28.53 -5.15 -24.92
CA LYS A 122 29.56 -6.18 -25.00
C LYS A 122 30.61 -5.68 -25.99
N LYS A 123 31.81 -5.34 -25.50
CA LYS A 123 33.03 -5.23 -26.30
C LYS A 123 34.18 -5.81 -25.50
#